data_AF-A0A7S6M821-F1
#
_entry.id   AF-A0A7S6M821-F1
#
_cell.length_a   1.000
_cell.length_b   1.000
_cell.length_c   1.000
_cell.angle_alpha   90.00
_cell.angle_beta   90.00
_cell.angle_gamma   90.00
#
_symmetry.space_group_name_H-M   'P 1'
#
loop_
_entity.id
_entity.type
_entity.pdbx_description
1 polymer ?
#
loop_
_entity_poly.entity_id
_entity_poly.type
_entity_poly.pdbx_seq_one_letter_code
_entity_poly.pdbx_strand_id
1 'polypeptide(L)'
;MAVVSPLLFAMLFGIIEYGWVFSVRQTLTTAAREGARLASLPGSSESQVQQRVNEVVGPLGLAGVVRTQLTRSTIDEPTENLRVWVHYGDVTLVGQFFGSTNFNLEAVCSMRKEGMD
;
A
#
# COMPACT_ATOMS: atom_id res chain seq x y z
N MET A 1 -9.97 -36.80 -18.83
CA MET A 1 -9.58 -36.13 -17.57
C MET A 1 -8.24 -35.36 -17.71
N ALA A 2 -8.02 -34.66 -18.82
CA ALA A 2 -6.76 -33.90 -19.04
C ALA A 2 -6.94 -32.37 -18.93
N VAL A 3 -8.18 -31.88 -19.15
CA VAL A 3 -8.50 -30.44 -19.13
C VAL A 3 -8.87 -29.94 -17.72
N VAL A 4 -9.33 -30.84 -16.84
CA VAL A 4 -9.78 -30.48 -15.49
C VAL A 4 -8.59 -30.12 -14.59
N SER A 5 -7.50 -30.87 -14.66
CA SER A 5 -6.30 -30.61 -13.86
C SER A 5 -5.69 -29.21 -14.08
N PRO A 6 -5.41 -28.75 -15.31
CA PRO A 6 -4.90 -27.40 -15.53
C PRO A 6 -5.90 -26.30 -15.10
N LEU A 7 -7.22 -26.55 -15.23
CA LEU A 7 -8.24 -25.62 -14.75
C LEU A 7 -8.22 -25.48 -13.22
N LEU A 8 -8.09 -26.61 -12.51
CA LEU A 8 -8.01 -26.62 -11.05
C LEU A 8 -6.75 -25.91 -10.55
N PHE A 9 -5.59 -26.12 -11.20
CA PHE A 9 -4.37 -25.39 -10.85
C PHE A 9 -4.48 -23.89 -11.13
N ALA A 10 -5.07 -23.50 -12.26
CA ALA A 10 -5.31 -22.08 -12.54
C ALA A 10 -6.22 -21.45 -11.48
N MET A 11 -7.28 -22.14 -11.05
CA MET A 11 -8.15 -21.66 -9.98
C MET A 11 -7.43 -21.58 -8.63
N LEU A 12 -6.65 -22.60 -8.28
CA LEU A 12 -5.88 -22.63 -7.03
C LEU A 12 -4.86 -21.48 -6.96
N PHE A 13 -4.07 -21.28 -8.01
CA PHE A 13 -3.12 -20.18 -8.07
C PHE A 13 -3.81 -18.81 -8.06
N GLY A 14 -4.98 -18.69 -8.69
CA GLY A 14 -5.79 -17.47 -8.63
C GLY A 14 -6.26 -17.14 -7.21
N ILE A 15 -6.70 -18.14 -6.45
CA ILE A 15 -7.13 -17.96 -5.05
C ILE A 15 -5.93 -17.56 -4.17
N ILE A 16 -4.78 -18.21 -4.35
CA ILE A 16 -3.56 -17.92 -3.58
C ILE A 16 -3.07 -16.49 -3.87
N GLU A 17 -2.98 -16.12 -5.15
CA GLU A 17 -2.58 -14.79 -5.59
C GLU A 17 -3.51 -13.72 -5.01
N TYR A 18 -4.83 -13.94 -5.10
CA TYR A 18 -5.80 -13.01 -4.55
C TYR A 18 -5.66 -12.85 -3.04
N GLY A 19 -5.48 -13.95 -2.29
CA GLY A 19 -5.28 -13.91 -0.84
C GLY A 19 -4.05 -13.09 -0.45
N TRP A 20 -2.94 -13.30 -1.15
CA TRP A 20 -1.72 -12.53 -0.94
C TRP A 20 -1.88 -11.04 -1.25
N VAL A 21 -2.43 -10.70 -2.42
CA VAL A 21 -2.68 -9.32 -2.85
C VAL A 21 -3.63 -8.61 -1.88
N PHE A 22 -4.63 -9.32 -1.37
CA PHE A 22 -5.55 -8.81 -0.36
C PHE A 22 -4.83 -8.47 0.95
N SER A 23 -3.93 -9.34 1.42
CA SER A 23 -3.08 -9.06 2.59
C SER A 23 -2.20 -7.82 2.37
N VAL A 24 -1.55 -7.71 1.20
CA VAL A 24 -0.75 -6.53 0.83
C VAL A 24 -1.61 -5.26 0.90
N ARG A 25 -2.81 -5.29 0.31
CA ARG A 25 -3.71 -4.13 0.31
C ARG A 25 -4.14 -3.72 1.71
N GLN A 26 -4.40 -4.68 2.60
CA GLN A 26 -4.75 -4.39 4.00
C GLN A 26 -3.58 -3.80 4.80
N THR A 27 -2.35 -4.22 4.51
CA THR A 27 -1.17 -3.62 5.13
C THR A 27 -0.92 -2.22 4.59
N LEU A 28 -1.14 -1.97 3.29
CA LEU A 28 -1.04 -0.62 2.71
C LEU A 28 -2.05 0.35 3.31
N THR A 29 -3.30 -0.06 3.53
CA THR A 29 -4.32 0.80 4.18
C THR A 29 -3.96 1.10 5.63
N THR A 30 -3.42 0.12 6.34
CA THR A 30 -2.90 0.30 7.71
C THR A 30 -1.72 1.27 7.72
N ALA A 31 -0.76 1.09 6.81
CA ALA A 31 0.40 1.95 6.67
C ALA A 31 0.01 3.40 6.32
N ALA A 32 -0.93 3.59 5.39
CA ALA A 32 -1.47 4.90 5.05
C ALA A 32 -2.13 5.56 6.26
N ARG A 33 -2.91 4.82 7.06
CA ARG A 33 -3.56 5.34 8.26
C ARG A 33 -2.55 5.75 9.34
N GLU A 34 -1.56 4.91 9.61
CA GLU A 34 -0.54 5.22 10.61
C GLU A 34 0.39 6.35 10.18
N GLY A 35 0.77 6.40 8.90
CA GLY A 35 1.56 7.47 8.35
C GLY A 35 0.80 8.81 8.34
N ALA A 36 -0.48 8.81 7.96
CA ALA A 36 -1.32 10.01 8.02
C ALA A 36 -1.49 10.53 9.45
N ARG A 37 -1.62 9.62 10.43
CA ARG A 37 -1.67 9.97 11.86
C ARG A 37 -0.39 10.64 12.33
N LEU A 38 0.78 10.20 11.88
CA LEU A 38 2.03 10.87 12.23
C LEU A 38 2.19 12.20 11.48
N ALA A 39 1.75 12.27 10.22
CA ALA A 39 1.82 13.49 9.43
C ALA A 39 0.93 14.61 10.00
N SER A 40 -0.20 14.27 10.63
CA SER A 40 -1.09 15.25 11.26
C SER A 40 -0.50 15.89 12.53
N LEU A 41 0.55 15.32 13.12
CA LEU A 41 1.20 15.88 14.30
C LEU A 41 2.09 17.09 13.94
N PRO A 42 2.13 18.13 14.80
CA PRO A 42 3.00 19.28 14.61
C PRO A 42 4.47 18.86 14.71
N GLY A 43 5.30 19.35 13.78
CA GLY A 43 6.74 19.06 13.74
C GLY A 43 7.12 17.71 13.11
N SER A 44 6.16 16.96 12.55
CA SER A 44 6.45 15.72 11.83
C SER A 44 7.25 15.99 10.55
N SER A 45 8.24 15.13 10.30
CA SER A 45 9.06 15.16 9.09
C SER A 45 8.66 14.03 8.14
N GLU A 46 8.85 14.26 6.84
CA GLU A 46 8.57 13.26 5.79
C GLU A 46 9.40 11.98 5.99
N SER A 47 10.62 12.09 6.52
CA SER A 47 11.46 10.93 6.84
C SER A 47 10.88 10.06 7.95
N GLN A 48 10.29 10.67 9.00
CA GLN A 48 9.62 9.93 10.07
C GLN A 48 8.36 9.22 9.56
N VAL A 49 7.58 9.88 8.69
CA VAL A 49 6.40 9.26 8.06
C VAL A 49 6.82 8.08 7.18
N GLN A 50 7.86 8.24 6.35
CA GLN A 50 8.40 7.16 5.52
C GLN A 50 8.93 6.00 6.35
N GLN A 51 9.67 6.29 7.44
CA GLN A 51 10.17 5.27 8.35
C GLN A 51 9.01 4.48 8.96
N ARG A 52 7.95 5.16 9.41
CA ARG A 52 6.79 4.48 9.96
C ARG A 52 6.09 3.60 8.94
N VAL A 53 5.90 4.09 7.72
CA VAL A 53 5.33 3.28 6.64
C VAL A 53 6.18 2.04 6.38
N ASN A 54 7.51 2.18 6.34
CA ASN A 54 8.43 1.06 6.18
C ASN A 54 8.35 0.05 7.33
N GLU A 55 8.16 0.49 8.58
CA GLU A 55 7.95 -0.40 9.73
C GLU A 55 6.67 -1.22 9.59
N VAL A 56 5.58 -0.61 9.11
CA VAL A 56 4.28 -1.30 8.94
C VAL A 56 4.31 -2.31 7.79
N VAL A 57 4.98 -1.98 6.67
CA VAL A 57 5.06 -2.87 5.50
C VAL A 57 6.23 -3.86 5.58
N GLY A 58 7.16 -3.68 6.53
CA GLY A 58 8.35 -4.50 6.74
C GLY A 58 8.08 -6.01 6.90
N PRO A 59 7.06 -6.44 7.67
CA PRO A 59 6.72 -7.86 7.80
C PRO A 59 6.35 -8.56 6.50
N LEU A 60 5.91 -7.82 5.48
CA LEU A 60 5.61 -8.36 4.14
C LEU A 60 6.83 -8.32 3.20
N GLY A 61 8.00 -7.86 3.66
CA GLY A 61 9.19 -7.70 2.83
C GLY A 61 9.09 -6.55 1.82
N LEU A 62 8.12 -5.66 1.98
CA LEU A 62 7.85 -4.57 1.02
C LEU A 62 8.59 -3.27 1.36
N ALA A 63 9.44 -3.29 2.40
CA ALA A 63 10.26 -2.15 2.78
C ALA A 63 11.21 -1.78 1.63
N GLY A 64 11.18 -0.51 1.20
CA GLY A 64 11.99 0.00 0.09
C GLY A 64 11.37 -0.15 -1.31
N VAL A 65 10.34 -0.98 -1.46
CA VAL A 65 9.56 -1.11 -2.71
C VAL A 65 8.36 -0.15 -2.68
N VAL A 66 7.73 -0.03 -1.51
CA VAL A 66 6.59 0.87 -1.28
C VAL A 66 7.01 2.32 -1.45
N ARG A 67 6.20 3.06 -2.20
CA ARG A 67 6.34 4.49 -2.43
C ARG A 67 5.28 5.24 -1.64
N THR A 68 5.65 6.40 -1.12
CA THR A 68 4.71 7.29 -0.44
C THR A 68 4.75 8.67 -1.08
N GLN A 69 3.62 9.36 -0.98
CA GLN A 69 3.47 10.76 -1.34
C GLN A 69 2.67 11.41 -0.22
N LEU A 70 3.33 12.29 0.51
CA LEU A 70 2.69 13.14 1.50
C LEU A 70 2.38 14.49 0.85
N THR A 71 1.10 14.83 0.78
CA THR A 71 0.65 16.18 0.44
C THR A 71 0.34 16.90 1.74
N ARG A 72 1.21 17.86 2.11
CA ARG A 72 1.07 18.61 3.35
C ARG A 72 -0.05 19.64 3.29
N SER A 73 -0.67 19.86 4.45
CA SER A 73 -1.74 20.83 4.61
C SER A 73 -1.24 22.26 4.34
N THR A 74 -2.04 23.06 3.64
CA THR A 74 -1.82 24.51 3.45
C THR A 74 -2.88 25.29 4.23
N ILE A 75 -2.72 26.62 4.35
CA ILE A 75 -3.68 27.48 5.08
C ILE A 75 -5.11 27.33 4.52
N ASP A 76 -5.24 27.07 3.21
CA ASP A 76 -6.52 26.86 2.53
C ASP A 76 -7.05 25.42 2.66
N GLU A 77 -6.17 24.45 2.93
CA GLU A 77 -6.51 23.02 3.07
C GLU A 77 -5.85 22.41 4.31
N PRO A 78 -6.51 22.38 5.48
CA PRO A 78 -5.93 21.90 6.74
C PRO A 78 -5.84 20.37 6.84
N THR A 79 -5.88 19.67 5.70
CA THR A 79 -5.90 18.21 5.63
C THR A 79 -4.59 17.68 5.05
N GLU A 80 -3.91 16.83 5.80
CA GLU A 80 -2.75 16.07 5.37
C GLU A 80 -3.23 14.83 4.60
N ASN A 81 -2.79 14.66 3.37
CA ASN A 81 -3.12 13.52 2.54
C ASN A 81 -1.89 12.63 2.35
N LEU A 82 -1.96 11.38 2.77
CA LEU A 82 -0.91 10.39 2.54
C LEU A 82 -1.40 9.33 1.55
N ARG A 83 -0.68 9.21 0.43
CA ARG A 83 -0.85 8.13 -0.54
C ARG A 83 0.31 7.16 -0.42
N VAL A 84 0.00 5.87 -0.34
CA VAL A 84 0.96 4.77 -0.25
C VAL A 84 0.65 3.78 -1.36
N TRP A 85 1.65 3.41 -2.16
CA TRP A 85 1.46 2.46 -3.26
C TRP A 85 2.65 1.54 -3.48
N VAL A 86 2.37 0.41 -4.13
CA VAL A 86 3.35 -0.57 -4.62
C VAL A 86 2.93 -1.04 -6.00
N HIS A 87 3.89 -1.30 -6.89
CA HIS A 87 3.58 -1.88 -8.19
C HIS A 87 3.12 -3.33 -8.00
N TYR A 88 2.06 -3.72 -8.70
CA TYR A 88 1.56 -5.10 -8.65
C TYR A 88 2.61 -6.12 -9.11
N GLY A 89 3.44 -5.74 -10.09
CA GLY A 89 4.58 -6.54 -10.54
C GLY A 89 5.61 -6.89 -9.46
N ASP A 90 5.74 -6.08 -8.41
CA ASP A 90 6.69 -6.34 -7.32
C ASP A 90 6.14 -7.31 -6.26
N VAL A 91 4.81 -7.53 -6.25
CA VAL A 91 4.14 -8.35 -5.25
C VAL A 91 3.52 -9.62 -5.82
N THR A 92 3.32 -9.73 -7.12
CA THR A 92 2.69 -10.91 -7.73
C THR A 92 3.50 -12.20 -7.53
N LEU A 93 2.83 -13.30 -7.20
CA LEU A 93 3.46 -14.62 -7.04
C LEU A 93 3.53 -15.39 -8.36
N VAL A 94 2.61 -15.10 -9.28
CA VAL A 94 2.44 -15.82 -10.56
C VAL A 94 2.84 -14.99 -11.77
N GLY A 95 3.30 -13.76 -11.57
CA GLY A 95 3.75 -12.88 -12.65
C GLY A 95 2.60 -12.50 -13.59
N GLN A 96 2.85 -12.55 -14.89
CA GLN A 96 1.88 -12.15 -15.93
C GLN A 96 0.83 -13.23 -16.25
N PHE A 97 0.73 -14.29 -15.44
CA PHE A 97 -0.16 -15.43 -15.70
C PHE A 97 -1.65 -15.04 -15.78
N PHE A 98 -2.10 -14.07 -14.96
CA PHE A 98 -3.49 -13.58 -14.96
C PHE A 98 -3.69 -12.24 -15.69
N GLY A 99 -2.72 -11.79 -16.47
CA GLY A 99 -2.80 -10.57 -17.27
C GLY A 99 -1.70 -9.56 -16.96
N SER A 100 -2.00 -8.29 -17.18
CA SER A 100 -1.02 -7.21 -17.02
C SER A 100 -0.69 -6.98 -15.54
N THR A 101 0.60 -6.86 -15.24
CA THR A 101 1.10 -6.53 -13.90
C THR A 101 1.43 -5.05 -13.74
N ASN A 102 1.21 -4.24 -14.77
CA ASN A 102 1.60 -2.83 -14.82
C ASN A 102 0.49 -1.92 -14.26
N PHE A 103 0.15 -2.12 -12.99
CA PHE A 103 -0.75 -1.26 -12.24
C PHE A 103 -0.29 -1.16 -10.78
N ASN A 104 -0.79 -0.16 -10.06
CA ASN A 104 -0.40 0.09 -8.67
C ASN A 104 -1.49 -0.40 -7.73
N LEU A 105 -1.10 -1.10 -6.68
CA LEU A 105 -1.93 -1.26 -5.50
C LEU A 105 -1.72 -0.03 -4.63
N GLU A 106 -2.79 0.71 -4.38
CA GLU A 106 -2.73 1.97 -3.64
C GLU A 106 -3.71 2.01 -2.48
N ALA A 107 -3.31 2.77 -1.45
CA ALA A 107 -4.14 3.18 -0.35
C ALA A 107 -3.90 4.67 -0.07
N VAL A 108 -4.98 5.40 0.18
CA VAL A 108 -4.95 6.83 0.52
C VAL A 108 -5.62 7.00 1.87
N CYS A 109 -5.02 7.81 2.74
CA CYS A 109 -5.62 8.24 3.99
C CYS A 109 -5.40 9.73 4.18
N SER A 110 -6.44 10.43 4.61
CA SER A 110 -6.42 11.86 4.90
C SER A 110 -6.74 12.11 6.37
N MET A 111 -6.01 13.02 7.00
CA MET A 111 -6.23 13.44 8.39
C MET A 111 -6.08 14.95 8.53
N ARG A 112 -6.89 15.58 9.37
CA ARG A 112 -6.77 17.01 9.67
C ARG A 112 -5.52 17.25 10.51
N LYS A 113 -4.76 18.29 10.20
CA LYS A 113 -3.57 18.67 10.96
C LYS A 113 -3.93 19.29 12.31
N GLU A 114 -3.24 18.86 13.35
CA GLU A 114 -3.38 19.42 14.70
C GLU A 114 -2.42 20.60 14.87
N GLY A 115 -2.94 21.76 15.32
CA GLY A 115 -2.11 22.95 15.62
C GLY A 115 -1.85 23.91 14.46
N MET A 116 -2.73 23.95 13.44
CA MET A 116 -2.79 25.07 12.51
C MET A 116 -3.70 26.16 13.09
N ASP A 117 -3.11 27.04 13.90
CA ASP A 117 -3.69 28.34 14.24
C ASP A 117 -3.07 29.44 13.36
#